data_AF-A0A4R7ATH5-F1
#
_entry.id   AF-A0A4R7ATH5-F1
#
_cell.length_a   1.000
_cell.length_b   1.000
_cell.length_c   1.000
_cell.angle_alpha   90.00
_cell.angle_beta   90.00
_cell.angle_gamma   90.00
#
_symmetry.space_group_name_H-M   'P 1'
#
loop_
_entity.id
_entity.type
_entity.pdbx_description
1 polymer ?
#
loop_
_entity_poly.entity_id
_entity_poly.type
_entity_poly.pdbx_seq_one_letter_code
_entity_poly.pdbx_strand_id
1 'polypeptide(L)'
;MNPRIVYLLGLTLTWLAPTLYAAEPVMFDKTKTYCFGRYLVDIPVEAELKGQGNTYQGARIASEKMGTAALQARIDQKIKDLKARTYAASYYQFNKEIKLEKNGTILLGYDDPFNTPMYSIDTFKWDWGWAFTTSKGAYDDQQIDSLVSRFSTYLRSLRYRDQRDIPTEPGICIKNGFIANDGKTPQAENASLAFQLKKNPDVWIRIESNVLFRSQPSL
;
A
#
# COMPACT_ATOMS: atom_id res chain seq x y z
N MET A 1 8.88 -89.80 37.20
CA MET A 1 9.04 -89.35 35.79
C MET A 1 9.02 -87.83 35.79
N ASN A 2 10.16 -87.22 35.43
CA ASN A 2 10.26 -85.82 35.01
C ASN A 2 10.32 -85.87 33.46
N PRO A 3 9.72 -84.92 32.72
CA PRO A 3 10.55 -83.75 32.39
C PRO A 3 9.80 -82.42 32.26
N ARG A 4 10.47 -81.37 32.76
CA ARG A 4 10.75 -80.08 32.12
C ARG A 4 9.75 -79.57 31.06
N ILE A 5 9.03 -78.50 31.38
CA ILE A 5 8.66 -77.48 30.38
C ILE A 5 8.99 -76.09 30.94
N VAL A 6 9.58 -75.32 30.03
CA VAL A 6 10.38 -74.12 30.20
C VAL A 6 9.50 -72.86 30.27
N TYR A 7 9.98 -71.88 31.03
CA TYR A 7 9.48 -70.51 31.13
C TYR A 7 9.22 -69.83 29.78
N LEU A 8 8.15 -69.03 29.71
CA LEU A 8 8.13 -67.81 28.90
C LEU A 8 7.13 -66.82 29.51
N LEU A 9 7.65 -65.98 30.41
CA LEU A 9 7.03 -64.70 30.77
C LEU A 9 7.07 -63.81 29.53
N GLY A 10 5.94 -63.68 28.84
CA GLY A 10 5.72 -62.64 27.84
C GLY A 10 5.33 -61.34 28.53
N LEU A 11 6.31 -60.56 28.99
CA LEU A 11 6.10 -59.21 29.50
C LEU A 11 5.92 -58.28 28.29
N THR A 12 4.68 -58.13 27.83
CA THR A 12 4.31 -57.16 26.80
C THR A 12 4.32 -55.76 27.40
N LEU A 13 5.50 -55.15 27.42
CA LEU A 13 5.67 -53.73 27.74
C LEU A 13 5.06 -52.93 26.58
N THR A 14 3.77 -52.65 26.64
CA THR A 14 3.13 -51.68 25.75
C THR A 14 3.75 -50.32 26.05
N TRP A 15 4.72 -49.93 25.22
CA TRP A 15 5.20 -48.56 25.14
C TRP A 15 4.02 -47.67 24.76
N LEU A 16 3.34 -47.10 25.76
CA LEU A 16 2.67 -45.83 25.62
C LEU A 16 3.78 -44.81 25.36
N ALA A 17 4.21 -44.69 24.11
CA ALA A 17 4.93 -43.52 23.67
C ALA A 17 3.93 -42.36 23.82
N PRO A 18 4.11 -41.41 24.76
CA PRO A 18 3.40 -40.17 24.63
C PRO A 18 3.85 -39.62 23.28
N THR A 19 2.92 -39.48 22.34
CA THR A 19 3.12 -38.57 21.22
C THR A 19 3.30 -37.19 21.84
N LEU A 20 4.54 -36.87 22.20
CA LEU A 20 5.00 -35.51 22.37
C LEU A 20 4.77 -34.89 20.99
N TYR A 21 3.59 -34.30 20.81
CA TYR A 21 3.49 -33.15 19.94
C TYR A 21 4.50 -32.17 20.52
N ALA A 22 5.69 -32.14 19.94
CA ALA A 22 6.56 -31.00 20.07
C ALA A 22 5.68 -29.84 19.60
N ALA A 23 5.13 -29.08 20.55
CA ALA A 23 4.60 -27.77 20.24
C ALA A 23 5.78 -27.06 19.58
N GLU A 24 5.69 -26.87 18.26
CA GLU A 24 6.70 -26.13 17.52
C GLU A 24 6.98 -24.87 18.34
N PRO A 25 8.24 -24.56 18.68
CA PRO A 25 8.51 -23.37 19.46
C PRO A 25 7.92 -22.21 18.68
N VAL A 26 6.92 -21.55 19.26
CA VAL A 26 6.28 -20.41 18.63
C VAL A 26 7.41 -19.42 18.43
N MET A 27 7.84 -19.22 17.18
CA MET A 27 9.01 -18.39 16.87
C MET A 27 8.84 -16.96 17.42
N PHE A 28 7.58 -16.53 17.63
CA PHE A 28 7.21 -15.25 18.25
C PHE A 28 5.92 -15.38 19.09
N ASP A 29 5.99 -15.06 20.39
CA ASP A 29 4.85 -15.19 21.32
C ASP A 29 3.70 -14.20 21.07
N LYS A 30 3.99 -13.05 20.44
CA LYS A 30 3.02 -11.97 20.20
C LYS A 30 3.22 -11.34 18.83
N THR A 31 2.14 -11.23 18.08
CA THR A 31 2.11 -10.55 16.78
C THR A 31 1.13 -9.39 16.79
N LYS A 32 1.24 -8.55 15.76
CA LYS A 32 0.31 -7.49 15.42
C LYS A 32 -0.01 -7.58 13.94
N THR A 33 -1.30 -7.55 13.61
CA THR A 33 -1.79 -7.53 12.23
C THR A 33 -1.61 -6.15 11.62
N TYR A 34 -1.09 -6.11 10.39
CA TYR A 34 -0.96 -4.91 9.57
C TYR A 34 -1.74 -5.08 8.27
N CYS A 35 -2.46 -4.02 7.87
CA CYS A 35 -3.08 -3.94 6.55
C CYS A 35 -2.16 -3.21 5.57
N PHE A 36 -1.87 -3.82 4.43
CA PHE A 36 -1.10 -3.22 3.34
C PHE A 36 -1.59 -3.73 1.98
N GLY A 37 -1.78 -2.83 1.03
CA GLY A 37 -2.38 -3.22 -0.23
C GLY A 37 -3.77 -3.81 0.03
N ARG A 38 -4.00 -5.04 -0.45
CA ARG A 38 -5.24 -5.79 -0.24
C ARG A 38 -5.08 -6.93 0.78
N TYR A 39 -3.97 -6.94 1.52
CA TYR A 39 -3.57 -8.07 2.35
C TYR A 39 -3.45 -7.67 3.81
N LEU A 40 -3.56 -8.68 4.66
CA LEU A 40 -3.22 -8.62 6.07
C LEU A 40 -1.96 -9.45 6.30
N VAL A 41 -1.13 -9.01 7.23
CA VAL A 41 0.03 -9.77 7.68
C VAL A 41 0.25 -9.60 9.17
N ASP A 42 0.48 -10.72 9.85
CA ASP A 42 0.84 -10.73 11.26
C ASP A 42 2.35 -10.62 11.41
N ILE A 43 2.78 -9.61 12.17
CA ILE A 43 4.19 -9.26 12.34
C ILE A 43 4.53 -9.29 13.83
N PRO A 44 5.67 -9.86 14.23
CA PRO A 44 6.10 -9.88 15.63
C PRO A 44 6.18 -8.47 16.25
N VAL A 45 5.76 -8.31 17.51
CA VAL A 45 5.71 -6.99 18.20
C VAL A 45 7.09 -6.37 18.46
N GLU A 46 8.13 -7.18 18.42
CA GLU A 46 9.54 -6.76 18.43
C GLU A 46 10.00 -6.16 17.10
N ALA A 47 9.24 -6.31 16.02
CA ALA A 47 9.55 -5.69 14.75
C ALA A 47 8.94 -4.28 14.70
N GLU A 48 9.77 -3.28 14.41
CA GLU A 48 9.35 -1.89 14.27
C GLU A 48 9.09 -1.57 12.80
N LEU A 49 7.92 -1.00 12.49
CA LEU A 49 7.58 -0.56 11.14
C LEU A 49 8.45 0.65 10.74
N LYS A 50 9.30 0.48 9.74
CA LYS A 50 10.18 1.53 9.19
C LYS A 50 9.63 2.17 7.92
N GLY A 51 8.79 1.46 7.18
CA GLY A 51 8.24 1.99 5.93
C GLY A 51 6.97 1.30 5.48
N GLN A 52 6.12 2.07 4.81
CA GLN A 52 4.99 1.54 4.05
C GLN A 52 4.99 2.19 2.66
N GLY A 53 5.23 1.37 1.64
CA GLY A 53 5.19 1.76 0.24
C GLY A 53 3.80 1.54 -0.34
N ASN A 54 3.43 2.37 -1.30
CA ASN A 54 2.26 2.16 -2.13
C ASN A 54 2.44 2.78 -3.52
N THR A 55 1.77 2.16 -4.49
CA THR A 55 1.41 2.70 -5.77
C THR A 55 -0.05 2.32 -6.01
N TYR A 56 -0.87 3.26 -6.44
CA TYR A 56 -2.28 3.03 -6.79
C TYR A 56 -2.58 3.68 -8.13
N GLN A 57 -3.22 2.93 -9.03
CA GLN A 57 -3.41 3.31 -10.43
C GLN A 57 -2.11 3.78 -11.12
N GLY A 58 -0.97 3.19 -10.73
CA GLY A 58 0.33 3.47 -11.31
C GLY A 58 0.97 4.77 -10.83
N ALA A 59 0.42 5.39 -9.77
CA ALA A 59 0.97 6.59 -9.16
C ALA A 59 1.18 6.40 -7.65
N ARG A 60 2.25 6.97 -7.11
CA ARG A 60 2.54 6.91 -5.66
C ARG A 60 1.64 7.88 -4.92
N ILE A 61 1.06 7.43 -3.81
CA ILE A 61 0.33 8.31 -2.89
C ILE A 61 1.22 8.57 -1.67
N ALA A 62 1.64 9.83 -1.51
CA ALA A 62 2.29 10.30 -0.29
C ALA A 62 1.24 10.63 0.76
N SER A 63 1.58 10.46 2.04
CA SER A 63 0.73 10.81 3.18
C SER A 63 1.55 11.58 4.19
N GLU A 64 1.09 12.79 4.54
CA GLU A 64 1.76 13.73 5.42
C GLU A 64 0.77 14.35 6.39
N LYS A 65 1.17 14.47 7.67
CA LYS A 65 0.33 15.11 8.68
C LYS A 65 0.39 16.62 8.50
N MET A 66 -0.73 17.24 8.18
CA MET A 66 -0.81 18.71 8.02
C MET A 66 -2.25 19.21 8.10
N GLY A 67 -2.40 20.50 8.43
CA GLY A 67 -3.68 21.19 8.39
C GLY A 67 -4.12 21.55 6.96
N THR A 68 -5.39 21.88 6.80
CA THR A 68 -5.98 22.29 5.52
C THR A 68 -5.32 23.54 4.94
N ALA A 69 -4.96 24.52 5.76
CA ALA A 69 -4.26 25.73 5.32
C ALA A 69 -2.88 25.43 4.73
N ALA A 70 -2.12 24.51 5.35
CA ALA A 70 -0.82 24.09 4.83
C ALA A 70 -0.95 23.32 3.50
N LEU A 71 -1.98 22.48 3.37
CA LEU A 71 -2.28 21.82 2.09
C LEU A 71 -2.66 22.84 1.01
N GLN A 72 -3.50 23.83 1.34
CA GLN A 72 -3.89 24.87 0.40
C GLN A 72 -2.68 25.68 -0.06
N ALA A 73 -1.78 26.08 0.84
CA ALA A 73 -0.53 26.75 0.48
C ALA A 73 0.33 25.91 -0.46
N ARG A 74 0.35 24.58 -0.28
CA ARG A 74 1.06 23.66 -1.20
C ARG A 74 0.41 23.60 -2.58
N ILE A 75 -0.92 23.60 -2.66
CA ILE A 75 -1.66 23.69 -3.93
C ILE A 75 -1.33 25.00 -4.64
N ASP A 76 -1.41 26.12 -3.92
CA ASP A 76 -1.14 27.46 -4.46
C ASP A 76 0.30 27.57 -4.98
N GLN A 77 1.26 27.03 -4.23
CA GLN A 77 2.65 26.97 -4.65
C GLN A 77 2.82 26.11 -5.91
N LYS A 78 2.16 24.95 -6.01
CA LYS A 78 2.22 24.13 -7.22
C LYS A 78 1.63 24.84 -8.43
N ILE A 79 0.51 25.55 -8.28
CA ILE A 79 -0.08 26.38 -9.34
C ILE A 79 0.90 27.49 -9.76
N LYS A 80 1.56 28.15 -8.81
CA LYS A 80 2.58 29.16 -9.09
C LYS A 80 3.75 28.57 -9.88
N ASP A 81 4.24 27.40 -9.48
CA ASP A 81 5.33 26.69 -10.16
C ASP A 81 4.94 26.32 -11.60
N LEU A 82 3.72 25.80 -11.80
CA LEU A 82 3.18 25.46 -13.13
C LEU A 82 3.02 26.70 -14.02
N LYS A 83 2.60 27.84 -13.47
CA LYS A 83 2.49 29.11 -14.22
C LYS A 83 3.87 29.67 -14.59
N ALA A 84 4.85 29.50 -13.71
CA ALA A 84 6.22 29.96 -13.92
C ALA A 84 7.11 28.96 -14.70
N ARG A 85 6.59 27.76 -15.03
CA ARG A 85 7.33 26.66 -15.67
C ARG A 85 8.65 26.32 -14.96
N THR A 86 8.63 26.28 -13.63
CA THR A 86 9.84 25.97 -12.86
C THR A 86 10.19 24.48 -12.97
N TYR A 87 11.42 24.11 -12.59
CA TYR A 87 11.80 22.70 -12.51
C TYR A 87 10.87 21.89 -11.56
N ALA A 88 10.33 22.52 -10.51
CA ALA A 88 9.36 21.91 -9.60
C ALA A 88 8.00 21.58 -10.27
N ALA A 89 7.71 22.20 -11.41
CA ALA A 89 6.58 21.89 -12.28
C ALA A 89 6.89 20.82 -13.34
N SER A 90 8.10 20.26 -13.35
CA SER A 90 8.53 19.25 -14.33
C SER A 90 8.33 19.69 -15.79
N TYR A 91 8.51 20.99 -16.06
CA TYR A 91 8.32 21.65 -17.36
C TYR A 91 6.87 21.78 -17.86
N TYR A 92 5.87 21.25 -17.15
CA TYR A 92 4.46 21.44 -17.48
C TYR A 92 3.99 22.87 -17.16
N GLN A 93 3.01 23.32 -17.92
CA GLN A 93 2.29 24.57 -17.72
C GLN A 93 0.94 24.34 -17.04
N PHE A 94 0.49 25.30 -16.25
CA PHE A 94 -0.84 25.21 -15.64
C PHE A 94 -1.92 25.12 -16.73
N ASN A 95 -2.68 24.03 -16.72
CA ASN A 95 -3.78 23.82 -17.65
C ASN A 95 -5.14 23.99 -16.96
N LYS A 96 -5.38 23.28 -15.85
CA LYS A 96 -6.68 23.27 -15.19
C LYS A 96 -6.57 22.95 -13.70
N GLU A 97 -7.46 23.54 -12.91
CA GLU A 97 -7.76 23.11 -11.54
C GLU A 97 -9.18 22.52 -11.49
N ILE A 98 -9.33 21.39 -10.82
CA ILE A 98 -10.60 20.71 -10.60
C ILE A 98 -10.76 20.52 -9.09
N LYS A 99 -11.69 21.26 -8.49
CA LYS A 99 -12.11 21.05 -7.10
C LYS A 99 -13.10 19.89 -7.05
N LEU A 100 -12.89 18.97 -6.12
CA LEU A 100 -13.78 17.86 -5.82
C LEU A 100 -14.43 18.07 -4.46
N GLU A 101 -15.55 17.39 -4.24
CA GLU A 101 -16.16 17.28 -2.91
C GLU A 101 -15.18 16.64 -1.89
N LYS A 102 -15.49 16.79 -0.60
CA LYS A 102 -14.71 16.21 0.51
C LYS A 102 -13.22 16.61 0.49
N ASN A 103 -12.90 17.86 0.14
CA ASN A 103 -11.53 18.41 0.16
C ASN A 103 -10.54 17.71 -0.79
N GLY A 104 -11.00 17.31 -1.98
CA GLY A 104 -10.15 16.83 -3.06
C GLY A 104 -9.85 17.92 -4.09
N THR A 105 -8.65 17.93 -4.66
CA THR A 105 -8.26 18.83 -5.76
C THR A 105 -7.40 18.06 -6.75
N ILE A 106 -7.63 18.28 -8.04
CA ILE A 106 -6.76 17.82 -9.13
C ILE A 106 -6.22 19.05 -9.86
N LEU A 107 -4.92 19.08 -10.10
CA LEU A 107 -4.28 20.03 -11.01
C LEU A 107 -3.81 19.28 -12.25
N LEU A 108 -4.11 19.86 -13.41
CA LEU A 108 -3.59 19.43 -14.69
C LEU A 108 -2.47 20.38 -15.12
N GLY A 109 -1.33 19.80 -15.43
CA GLY A 109 -0.29 20.44 -16.21
C GLY A 109 -0.34 19.99 -17.67
N TYR A 110 0.02 20.85 -18.61
CA TYR A 110 0.12 20.56 -20.04
C TYR A 110 1.51 20.92 -20.56
N ASP A 111 2.07 20.06 -21.39
CA ASP A 111 3.24 20.35 -22.20
C ASP A 111 3.07 19.73 -23.59
N ASP A 112 3.82 20.22 -24.56
CA ASP A 112 3.78 19.73 -25.95
C ASP A 112 5.20 19.63 -26.54
N PRO A 113 6.06 18.78 -25.95
CA PRO A 113 7.40 18.61 -26.48
C PRO A 113 7.32 17.90 -27.83
N PHE A 114 7.88 18.54 -28.86
CA PHE A 114 7.97 17.99 -30.21
C PHE A 114 6.60 17.61 -30.83
N ASN A 115 5.56 18.42 -30.58
CA ASN A 115 4.19 18.16 -31.07
C ASN A 115 3.60 16.83 -30.56
N THR A 116 3.97 16.45 -29.34
CA THR A 116 3.40 15.30 -28.62
C THR A 116 2.73 15.81 -27.34
N PRO A 117 1.42 16.14 -27.39
CA PRO A 117 0.68 16.62 -26.23
C PRO A 117 0.80 15.68 -25.05
N MET A 118 1.15 16.22 -23.89
CA MET A 118 1.26 15.46 -22.66
C MET A 118 0.73 16.22 -21.46
N TYR A 119 0.16 15.44 -20.54
CA TYR A 119 -0.41 15.97 -19.31
C TYR A 119 0.30 15.45 -18.08
N SER A 120 0.36 16.30 -17.07
CA SER A 120 0.61 15.89 -15.69
C SER A 120 -0.65 16.01 -14.85
N ILE A 121 -0.77 15.10 -13.89
CA ILE A 121 -1.84 15.08 -12.91
C ILE A 121 -1.19 15.15 -11.53
N ASP A 122 -1.49 16.23 -10.81
CA ASP A 122 -1.22 16.34 -9.39
C ASP A 122 -2.55 16.26 -8.63
N THR A 123 -2.61 15.45 -7.58
CA THR A 123 -3.80 15.34 -6.75
C THR A 123 -3.52 15.64 -5.30
N PHE A 124 -4.52 16.21 -4.64
CA PHE A 124 -4.47 16.60 -3.24
C PHE A 124 -5.78 16.18 -2.57
N LYS A 125 -5.71 15.52 -1.43
CA LYS A 125 -6.87 15.22 -0.58
C LYS A 125 -6.51 15.51 0.86
N TRP A 126 -7.41 16.18 1.58
CA TRP A 126 -7.30 16.29 3.03
C TRP A 126 -8.34 15.41 3.72
N ASP A 127 -7.93 14.68 4.75
CA ASP A 127 -8.83 13.94 5.62
C ASP A 127 -8.23 13.78 7.03
N TRP A 128 -8.99 14.13 8.06
CA TRP A 128 -8.63 13.90 9.48
C TRP A 128 -7.19 14.33 9.88
N GLY A 129 -6.73 15.50 9.42
CA GLY A 129 -5.40 16.03 9.75
C GLY A 129 -4.25 15.46 8.89
N TRP A 130 -4.58 14.70 7.86
CA TRP A 130 -3.62 14.15 6.90
C TRP A 130 -3.91 14.64 5.49
N ALA A 131 -2.85 15.01 4.79
CA ALA A 131 -2.87 15.25 3.37
C ALA A 131 -2.37 14.02 2.62
N PHE A 132 -3.06 13.70 1.54
CA PHE A 132 -2.64 12.69 0.57
C PHE A 132 -2.35 13.38 -0.75
N THR A 133 -1.16 13.14 -1.30
CA THR A 133 -0.71 13.79 -2.53
C THR A 133 -0.15 12.78 -3.51
N THR A 134 -0.35 13.07 -4.80
CA THR A 134 0.19 12.30 -5.91
C THR A 134 0.64 13.27 -6.98
N SER A 135 1.73 12.95 -7.66
CA SER A 135 2.24 13.70 -8.80
C SER A 135 2.76 12.70 -9.83
N LYS A 136 2.21 12.75 -11.05
CA LYS A 136 2.69 11.93 -12.16
C LYS A 136 2.43 12.64 -13.49
N GLY A 137 3.42 12.61 -14.37
CA GLY A 137 3.38 13.22 -15.70
C GLY A 137 3.35 12.19 -16.83
N ALA A 138 3.50 12.74 -18.03
CA ALA A 138 3.60 12.05 -19.31
C ALA A 138 2.37 11.19 -19.64
N TYR A 139 1.18 11.69 -19.28
CA TYR A 139 -0.07 11.11 -19.74
C TYR A 139 -0.40 11.60 -21.14
N ASP A 140 -0.79 10.66 -21.99
CA ASP A 140 -1.29 10.91 -23.33
C ASP A 140 -2.63 11.68 -23.28
N ASP A 141 -2.81 12.62 -24.20
CA ASP A 141 -3.99 13.47 -24.28
C ASP A 141 -5.27 12.66 -24.56
N GLN A 142 -5.20 11.56 -25.30
CA GLN A 142 -6.33 10.69 -25.61
C GLN A 142 -6.91 10.03 -24.35
N GLN A 143 -6.10 9.90 -23.30
CA GLN A 143 -6.50 9.24 -22.05
C GLN A 143 -6.84 10.21 -20.93
N ILE A 144 -6.63 11.52 -21.11
CA ILE A 144 -6.64 12.49 -20.01
C ILE A 144 -7.99 12.55 -19.30
N ASP A 145 -9.10 12.56 -20.02
CA ASP A 145 -10.45 12.63 -19.43
C ASP A 145 -10.78 11.37 -18.61
N SER A 146 -10.40 10.20 -19.13
CA SER A 146 -10.56 8.92 -18.44
C SER A 146 -9.71 8.88 -17.17
N LEU A 147 -8.46 9.36 -17.24
CA LEU A 147 -7.58 9.45 -16.09
C LEU A 147 -8.14 10.42 -15.04
N VAL A 148 -8.56 11.64 -15.43
CA VAL A 148 -9.19 12.60 -14.52
C VAL A 148 -10.40 12.00 -13.82
N SER A 149 -11.24 11.26 -14.54
CA SER A 149 -12.39 10.54 -13.95
C SER A 149 -11.96 9.48 -12.93
N ARG A 150 -10.93 8.69 -13.24
CA ARG A 150 -10.37 7.67 -12.33
C ARG A 150 -9.75 8.29 -11.06
N PHE A 151 -8.95 9.34 -11.21
CA PHE A 151 -8.37 10.08 -10.09
C PHE A 151 -9.47 10.71 -9.23
N SER A 152 -10.50 11.30 -9.86
CA SER A 152 -11.65 11.86 -9.15
C SER A 152 -12.39 10.80 -8.34
N THR A 153 -12.57 9.60 -8.90
CA THR A 153 -13.25 8.49 -8.25
C THR A 153 -12.49 8.03 -7.01
N TYR A 154 -11.18 7.78 -7.10
CA TYR A 154 -10.47 7.30 -5.91
C TYR A 154 -10.28 8.40 -4.85
N LEU A 155 -10.16 9.68 -5.23
CA LEU A 155 -10.08 10.77 -4.25
C LEU A 155 -11.36 10.90 -3.43
N ARG A 156 -12.53 10.58 -4.01
CA ARG A 156 -13.82 10.53 -3.29
C ARG A 156 -13.88 9.38 -2.28
N SER A 157 -13.20 8.27 -2.57
CA SER A 157 -13.13 7.06 -1.72
C SER A 157 -11.96 7.07 -0.73
N LEU A 158 -10.93 7.87 -0.99
CA LEU A 158 -9.74 7.98 -0.16
C LEU A 158 -10.07 8.71 1.15
N ARG A 159 -9.75 8.05 2.25
CA ARG A 159 -9.89 8.61 3.60
C ARG A 159 -8.72 8.22 4.48
N TYR A 160 -8.57 8.97 5.56
CA TYR A 160 -7.67 8.62 6.64
C TYR A 160 -8.05 7.26 7.24
N ARG A 161 -7.02 6.52 7.63
CA ARG A 161 -7.13 5.27 8.37
C ARG A 161 -5.94 5.19 9.32
N ASP A 162 -6.17 4.96 10.61
CA ASP A 162 -5.05 4.69 11.52
C ASP A 162 -4.34 3.41 11.08
N GLN A 163 -3.02 3.34 11.27
CA GLN A 163 -2.24 2.18 10.87
C GLN A 163 -2.78 0.86 11.46
N ARG A 164 -3.43 0.92 12.63
CA ARG A 164 -3.97 -0.24 13.36
C ARG A 164 -5.38 -0.61 12.95
N ASP A 165 -6.10 0.27 12.28
CA ASP A 165 -7.49 -0.01 11.89
C ASP A 165 -7.49 -0.96 10.69
N ILE A 166 -8.23 -2.05 10.80
CA ILE A 166 -8.40 -3.04 9.72
C ILE A 166 -9.75 -2.79 9.06
N PRO A 167 -9.79 -2.32 7.80
CA PRO A 167 -11.04 -2.12 7.07
C PRO A 167 -11.75 -3.46 6.81
N THR A 168 -13.06 -3.48 6.99
CA THR A 168 -13.91 -4.65 6.68
C THR A 168 -14.53 -4.60 5.29
N GLU A 169 -14.50 -3.43 4.63
CA GLU A 169 -14.95 -3.27 3.26
C GLU A 169 -13.81 -3.48 2.24
N PRO A 170 -14.11 -3.80 0.98
CA PRO A 170 -13.09 -3.98 -0.04
C PRO A 170 -12.36 -2.67 -0.38
N GLY A 171 -11.05 -2.76 -0.57
CA GLY A 171 -10.24 -1.60 -0.90
C GLY A 171 -8.76 -1.87 -0.80
N ILE A 172 -7.99 -0.79 -0.70
CA ILE A 172 -6.54 -0.84 -0.55
C ILE A 172 -6.07 -0.01 0.65
N CYS A 173 -5.27 -0.62 1.50
CA CYS A 173 -4.58 0.01 2.63
C CYS A 173 -3.26 0.64 2.18
N ILE A 174 -3.16 1.95 2.36
CA ILE A 174 -1.93 2.72 2.17
C ILE A 174 -1.48 3.29 3.51
N LYS A 175 -0.31 3.96 3.51
CA LYS A 175 0.21 4.62 4.70
C LYS A 175 -0.79 5.66 5.20
N ASN A 176 -1.28 5.49 6.42
CA ASN A 176 -2.29 6.34 7.08
C ASN A 176 -3.60 6.53 6.29
N GLY A 177 -3.91 5.65 5.35
CA GLY A 177 -5.07 5.83 4.48
C GLY A 177 -5.68 4.54 4.00
N PHE A 178 -6.89 4.67 3.48
CA PHE A 178 -7.64 3.59 2.85
C PHE A 178 -8.44 4.14 1.67
N ILE A 179 -8.46 3.37 0.58
CA ILE A 179 -9.25 3.68 -0.61
C ILE A 179 -10.25 2.54 -0.80
N ALA A 180 -11.51 2.81 -0.52
CA ALA A 180 -12.60 1.87 -0.79
C ALA A 180 -12.77 1.68 -2.30
N ASN A 181 -12.94 0.44 -2.75
CA ASN A 181 -13.25 0.11 -4.14
C ASN A 181 -14.07 -1.18 -4.24
N ASP A 182 -14.33 -1.65 -5.46
CA ASP A 182 -15.15 -2.84 -5.71
C ASP A 182 -14.45 -4.18 -5.38
N GLY A 183 -13.14 -4.15 -5.09
CA GLY A 183 -12.32 -5.34 -4.87
C GLY A 183 -12.07 -6.21 -6.11
N LYS A 184 -12.55 -5.79 -7.29
CA LYS A 184 -12.65 -6.64 -8.49
C LYS A 184 -11.94 -6.04 -9.70
N THR A 185 -11.94 -4.72 -9.83
CA THR A 185 -11.35 -4.05 -11.00
C THR A 185 -9.82 -4.15 -10.95
N PRO A 186 -9.16 -4.78 -11.94
CA PRO A 186 -7.71 -4.83 -12.01
C PRO A 186 -7.12 -3.44 -12.26
N GLN A 187 -6.07 -3.09 -11.52
CA GLN A 187 -5.39 -1.81 -11.67
C GLN A 187 -3.96 -1.85 -11.13
N ALA A 188 -3.16 -0.85 -11.55
CA ALA A 188 -1.76 -0.68 -11.15
C ALA A 188 -1.56 -0.43 -9.67
N GLU A 189 -1.28 -1.51 -8.95
CA GLU A 189 -1.10 -1.52 -7.51
C GLU A 189 0.22 -2.20 -7.11
N ASN A 190 0.94 -1.54 -6.22
CA ASN A 190 1.99 -2.15 -5.41
C ASN A 190 1.74 -1.71 -3.96
N ALA A 191 2.02 -2.61 -3.02
CA ALA A 191 2.13 -2.23 -1.62
C ALA A 191 3.31 -2.94 -0.97
N SER A 192 3.93 -2.28 0.00
CA SER A 192 4.99 -2.90 0.79
C SER A 192 4.99 -2.43 2.23
N LEU A 193 5.49 -3.30 3.10
CA LEU A 193 5.83 -2.98 4.48
C LEU A 193 7.30 -3.34 4.70
N ALA A 194 8.02 -2.49 5.42
CA ALA A 194 9.39 -2.71 5.82
C ALA A 194 9.50 -2.61 7.35
N PHE A 195 10.10 -3.61 7.96
CA PHE A 195 10.29 -3.73 9.41
C PHE A 195 11.76 -3.92 9.75
N GLN A 196 12.15 -3.46 10.93
CA GLN A 196 13.46 -3.72 11.53
C GLN A 196 13.24 -4.45 12.87
N LEU A 197 14.05 -5.47 13.17
CA LEU A 197 13.95 -6.17 14.45
C LEU A 197 14.66 -5.37 15.56
N LYS A 198 13.96 -5.04 16.65
CA LYS A 198 14.54 -4.25 17.76
C LYS A 198 15.78 -4.88 18.38
N LYS A 199 15.79 -6.22 18.51
CA LYS A 199 16.90 -6.97 19.11
C LYS A 199 18.02 -7.30 18.11
N ASN A 200 17.75 -7.18 16.81
CA ASN A 200 18.69 -7.46 15.72
C ASN A 200 18.57 -6.34 14.68
N PRO A 201 19.09 -5.13 14.96
CA PRO A 201 18.87 -3.96 14.11
C PRO A 201 19.44 -4.12 12.70
N ASP A 202 20.40 -5.01 12.49
CA ASP A 202 20.95 -5.33 11.17
C ASP A 202 20.01 -6.19 10.31
N VAL A 203 18.92 -6.70 10.89
CA VAL A 203 17.91 -7.52 10.21
C VAL A 203 16.71 -6.66 9.84
N TRP A 204 16.40 -6.63 8.54
CA TRP A 204 15.24 -5.99 7.97
C TRP A 204 14.34 -7.03 7.30
N ILE A 205 13.03 -6.88 7.46
CA ILE A 205 12.01 -7.74 6.85
C ILE A 205 11.17 -6.86 5.94
N ARG A 206 11.07 -7.24 4.66
CA ARG A 206 10.20 -6.54 3.69
C ARG A 206 9.20 -7.50 3.12
N ILE A 207 7.96 -7.05 3.05
CA ILE A 207 6.84 -7.79 2.49
C ILE A 207 6.24 -6.94 1.39
N GLU A 208 6.01 -7.54 0.23
CA GLU A 208 5.56 -6.81 -0.96
C GLU A 208 4.43 -7.55 -1.66
N SER A 209 3.52 -6.77 -2.23
CA SER A 209 2.54 -7.21 -3.19
C SER A 209 2.68 -6.38 -4.46
N ASN A 210 2.76 -7.06 -5.60
CA ASN A 210 2.89 -6.45 -6.92
C ASN A 210 1.83 -7.04 -7.83
N VAL A 211 1.03 -6.19 -8.47
CA VAL A 211 0.21 -6.62 -9.60
C VAL A 211 1.12 -6.71 -10.83
N LEU A 212 1.17 -7.90 -11.44
CA LEU A 212 1.88 -8.08 -12.71
C LEU A 212 1.10 -7.38 -13.82
N PHE A 213 1.67 -6.32 -14.39
CA PHE A 213 1.17 -5.74 -15.63
C PHE A 213 1.69 -6.57 -16.80
N ARG A 214 0.82 -7.35 -17.44
CA ARG A 214 1.12 -7.82 -18.79
C ARG A 214 1.15 -6.59 -19.69
N SER A 215 2.31 -6.25 -20.25
CA SER A 215 2.46 -5.06 -21.08
C SER A 215 1.80 -5.18 -22.45
N GLN A 216 1.32 -6.36 -22.85
CA GLN A 216 0.55 -6.66 -24.05
C GLN A 216 0.00 -8.10 -23.94
N PRO A 217 -1.03 -8.51 -24.71
CA PRO A 217 -1.35 -9.92 -24.86
C PRO A 217 -0.10 -10.64 -25.39
N SER A 218 0.33 -11.69 -24.70
CA SER A 218 1.31 -12.62 -25.26
C SER A 218 0.72 -13.17 -26.56
N LEU A 219 1.53 -13.13 -27.63
CA LEU A 219 1.27 -13.83 -28.90
C LEU A 219 0.72 -15.26 -28.65
#